data_AF-A0A7L3ATY8-F1
#
_entry.id   AF-A0A7L3ATY8-F1
#
_cell.length_a   1.000
_cell.length_b   1.000
_cell.length_c   1.000
_cell.angle_alpha   90.00
_cell.angle_beta   90.00
_cell.angle_gamma   90.00
#
_symmetry.space_group_name_H-M   'P 1'
#
loop_
_entity.id
_entity.type
_entity.pdbx_description
1 polymer ?
#
loop_
_entity_poly.entity_id
_entity_poly.type
_entity_poly.pdbx_seq_one_letter_code
_entity_poly.pdbx_strand_id
1 'polypeptide(L)'
;NGTCQGSNRCQPGVLLPVWQPDNPSLGDKAARAIVYFVAMMYMFLGVSIIADRFMASIEVITSKEKEITITKANGETSIGTVRIWNETVSNLTLMALGSSAPEILLSVIEVCGHNFQAGELGPGTIVGSAAFNMFVVIAVCVYVIPSGESRKIKHLRVFFVTASWSIFAYIWLYLILAVISPGVVQVWEALLTLIFFPVCVVFAWAADKRLLFYKYVYKHYRADPRSGIIIGTEGELPKDIEMDGGFPGPERREAEGSALNASPALPAPTPEEKELDESRREVIQILKDLKQKHPEKELEQLVDMANYYALLHQQKSRAFYRIQATRMMTGAGNILKKHVAEFSKRSSTLLEVPSDAEEETCSRIFFEPCLYHCLENCGSVTLAVTCQQGADANHTFYVDYKTEDGSAKAGSDYEYSEGTLIFKPGETQKELKIGIIDDDIFEEDEHFFVRLLNLRVGDAEGMFETDSAEHPKGRLVAPLVATVTILDDDHAGIFTFQDRLLHVSECQGTVEVKVIRSSGARGTVLLPYRTVEGTARGGGVHYEDACGELEFRNDETAKTLQVKIVDDEAYEKKDNFFIELGQPRWLKRGIS
;
A
#
# COMPACT_ATOMS: atom_id res chain seq x y z
N ASN A 1 33.63 -0.01 -63.95
CA ASN A 1 32.62 -1.07 -64.16
C ASN A 1 31.25 -0.45 -64.21
N GLY A 2 30.69 -0.33 -65.42
CA GLY A 2 29.36 0.22 -65.67
C GLY A 2 28.25 -0.73 -65.25
N THR A 3 27.96 -0.79 -63.95
CA THR A 3 26.86 -1.59 -63.38
C THR A 3 25.65 -0.76 -62.98
N CYS A 4 25.68 0.57 -63.15
CA CYS A 4 24.53 1.44 -62.89
C CYS A 4 23.81 1.83 -64.20
N GLN A 5 23.31 0.84 -64.93
CA GLN A 5 22.26 1.03 -65.93
C GLN A 5 21.07 0.13 -65.59
N GLY A 6 20.50 0.33 -64.39
CA GLY A 6 19.16 -0.10 -64.07
C GLY A 6 18.22 1.08 -64.29
N SER A 7 17.55 1.14 -65.44
CA SER A 7 16.28 1.87 -65.50
C SER A 7 15.31 1.07 -64.65
N ASN A 8 15.21 1.42 -63.36
CA ASN A 8 14.19 0.86 -62.49
C ASN A 8 12.84 1.35 -63.02
N ARG A 9 12.20 0.56 -63.89
CA ARG A 9 10.78 0.74 -64.21
C ARG A 9 10.03 0.74 -62.89
N CYS A 10 9.29 1.81 -62.62
CA CYS A 10 8.41 1.89 -61.47
C CYS A 10 7.44 0.71 -61.53
N GLN A 11 7.58 -0.24 -60.61
CA GLN A 11 6.63 -1.32 -60.46
C GLN A 11 5.30 -0.73 -59.95
N PRO A 12 4.14 -1.30 -60.35
CA PRO A 12 2.87 -0.85 -59.81
C PRO A 12 2.89 -0.96 -58.28
N GLY A 13 2.69 0.18 -57.61
CA GLY A 13 2.66 0.22 -56.15
C GLY A 13 1.53 -0.66 -55.60
N VAL A 14 1.80 -1.34 -54.48
CA VAL A 14 0.87 -2.28 -53.84
C VAL A 14 -0.44 -1.61 -53.43
N LEU A 15 -0.39 -0.33 -53.02
CA LEU A 15 -1.54 0.40 -52.50
C LEU A 15 -1.86 1.69 -53.28
N LEU A 16 -0.84 2.40 -53.74
CA LEU A 16 -0.98 3.63 -54.53
C LEU A 16 -0.48 3.37 -55.96
N PRO A 17 -1.33 3.50 -56.98
CA PRO A 17 -0.93 3.24 -58.36
C PRO A 17 0.08 4.28 -58.84
N VAL A 18 1.01 3.84 -59.68
CA VAL A 18 1.98 4.73 -60.34
C VAL A 18 1.26 5.55 -61.39
N TRP A 19 1.28 6.87 -61.25
CA TRP A 19 0.72 7.78 -62.26
C TRP A 19 1.65 7.92 -63.46
N GLN A 20 1.18 7.47 -64.63
CA GLN A 20 1.83 7.69 -65.93
C GLN A 20 1.54 9.11 -66.46
N PRO A 21 2.40 9.74 -67.30
CA PRO A 21 3.72 9.30 -67.78
C PRO A 21 4.84 9.49 -66.74
N ASP A 22 5.94 8.74 -66.91
CA ASP A 22 7.10 8.70 -66.00
C ASP A 22 7.92 10.01 -65.98
N ASN A 23 7.79 10.86 -67.00
CA ASN A 23 8.49 12.16 -67.10
C ASN A 23 7.51 13.34 -67.29
N PRO A 24 6.81 13.78 -66.24
CA PRO A 24 5.93 14.94 -66.32
C PRO A 24 6.69 16.27 -66.08
N SER A 25 6.03 17.40 -66.34
CA SER A 25 6.58 18.75 -66.15
C SER A 25 6.92 19.03 -64.67
N LEU A 26 7.77 20.03 -64.37
CA LEU A 26 8.15 20.38 -62.98
C LEU A 26 6.93 20.66 -62.08
N GLY A 27 5.91 21.32 -62.62
CA GLY A 27 4.65 21.62 -61.90
C GLY A 27 3.85 20.36 -61.61
N ASP A 28 3.74 19.46 -62.58
CA ASP A 28 3.07 18.17 -62.40
C ASP A 28 3.83 17.26 -61.43
N LYS A 29 5.17 17.27 -61.45
CA LYS A 29 5.98 16.55 -60.45
C LYS A 29 5.69 17.04 -59.03
N ALA A 30 5.62 18.37 -58.84
CA ALA A 30 5.30 18.97 -57.54
C ALA A 30 3.87 18.63 -57.09
N ALA A 31 2.88 18.74 -57.98
CA ALA A 31 1.49 18.40 -57.68
C ALA A 31 1.34 16.91 -57.32
N ARG A 32 1.98 16.01 -58.07
CA ARG A 32 2.00 14.58 -57.78
C ARG A 32 2.68 14.27 -56.45
N ALA A 33 3.82 14.90 -56.16
CA ALA A 33 4.52 14.76 -54.89
C ALA A 33 3.63 15.19 -53.71
N ILE A 34 2.89 16.29 -53.84
CA ILE A 34 1.95 16.76 -52.81
C ILE A 34 0.82 15.74 -52.60
N VAL A 35 0.23 15.20 -53.68
CA VAL A 35 -0.84 14.20 -53.54
C VAL A 35 -0.34 12.92 -52.89
N TYR A 36 0.80 12.39 -53.33
CA TYR A 36 1.41 11.21 -52.70
C TYR A 36 1.80 11.48 -51.25
N PHE A 37 2.28 12.68 -50.92
CA PHE A 37 2.61 13.07 -49.56
C PHE A 37 1.37 13.14 -48.67
N VAL A 38 0.29 13.76 -49.14
CA VAL A 38 -0.99 13.83 -48.41
C VAL A 38 -1.59 12.44 -48.24
N ALA A 39 -1.58 11.61 -49.27
CA ALA A 39 -2.04 10.22 -49.20
C ALA A 39 -1.20 9.39 -48.21
N MET A 40 0.12 9.55 -48.23
CA MET A 40 1.02 8.90 -47.28
C MET A 40 0.78 9.36 -45.85
N MET A 41 0.58 10.66 -45.62
CA MET A 41 0.22 11.21 -44.30
C MET A 41 -1.12 10.67 -43.81
N TYR A 42 -2.13 10.57 -44.70
CA TYR A 42 -3.44 10.01 -44.36
C TYR A 42 -3.34 8.53 -43.96
N MET A 43 -2.58 7.74 -44.72
CA MET A 43 -2.33 6.34 -44.39
C MET A 43 -1.55 6.19 -43.07
N PHE A 44 -0.54 7.04 -42.84
CA PHE A 44 0.23 7.04 -41.60
C PHE A 44 -0.63 7.40 -40.39
N LEU A 45 -1.55 8.36 -40.53
CA LEU A 45 -2.51 8.72 -39.49
C LEU A 45 -3.43 7.53 -39.18
N GLY A 46 -3.94 6.83 -40.20
CA GLY A 46 -4.76 5.63 -40.02
C GLY A 46 -4.02 4.51 -39.28
N VAL A 47 -2.79 4.20 -39.67
CA VAL A 47 -1.95 3.19 -39.00
C VAL A 47 -1.65 3.62 -37.55
N SER A 48 -1.38 4.90 -37.31
CA SER A 48 -1.10 5.43 -35.97
C SER A 48 -2.31 5.30 -35.03
N ILE A 49 -3.53 5.57 -35.51
CA ILE A 49 -4.76 5.40 -34.72
C ILE A 49 -4.98 3.94 -34.33
N ILE A 50 -4.77 3.01 -35.27
CA ILE A 50 -4.91 1.57 -35.02
C ILE A 50 -3.86 1.11 -34.01
N ALA A 51 -2.61 1.54 -34.17
CA ALA A 51 -1.52 1.23 -33.25
C ALA A 51 -1.79 1.77 -31.84
N ASP A 52 -2.29 3.01 -31.72
CA ASP A 52 -2.65 3.61 -30.42
C ASP A 52 -3.79 2.85 -29.74
N ARG A 53 -4.84 2.49 -30.49
CA ARG A 53 -5.95 1.68 -29.96
C ARG A 53 -5.51 0.29 -29.52
N PHE A 54 -4.59 -0.34 -30.25
CA PHE A 54 -4.01 -1.63 -29.90
C PHE A 54 -3.19 -1.54 -28.61
N MET A 55 -2.34 -0.51 -28.48
CA MET A 55 -1.54 -0.26 -27.29
C MET A 55 -2.41 0.06 -26.05
N ALA A 56 -3.46 0.88 -26.21
CA ALA A 56 -4.40 1.17 -25.14
C ALA A 56 -5.14 -0.10 -24.64
N SER A 57 -5.52 -0.98 -25.56
CA SER A 57 -6.19 -2.24 -25.22
C SER A 57 -5.27 -3.17 -24.42
N ILE A 58 -4.00 -3.23 -24.83
CA ILE A 58 -2.93 -3.94 -24.13
C ILE A 58 -2.71 -3.41 -22.71
N GLU A 59 -2.68 -2.09 -22.52
CA GLU A 59 -2.48 -1.47 -21.22
C GLU A 59 -3.61 -1.83 -20.25
N VAL A 60 -4.86 -1.81 -20.72
CA VAL A 60 -6.04 -2.22 -19.93
C VAL A 60 -5.98 -3.68 -19.51
N ILE A 61 -5.49 -4.58 -20.36
CA ILE A 61 -5.40 -6.02 -20.03
C ILE A 61 -4.33 -6.25 -18.94
N THR A 62 -3.22 -5.53 -19.03
CA THR A 62 -2.07 -5.74 -18.14
C THR A 62 -2.16 -5.02 -16.81
N SER A 63 -3.03 -4.01 -16.69
CA SER A 63 -3.32 -3.30 -15.44
C SER A 63 -4.44 -3.93 -14.60
N LYS A 64 -5.06 -5.04 -15.06
CA LYS A 64 -6.10 -5.70 -14.26
C LYS A 64 -5.54 -6.28 -12.95
N GLU A 65 -6.13 -5.84 -11.86
CA GLU A 65 -5.88 -6.33 -10.51
C GLU A 65 -7.02 -7.26 -10.09
N LYS A 66 -6.68 -8.30 -9.33
CA LYS A 66 -7.64 -9.25 -8.76
C LYS A 66 -7.42 -9.31 -7.26
N GLU A 67 -8.51 -9.19 -6.53
CA GLU A 67 -8.53 -9.43 -5.10
C GLU A 67 -8.38 -10.92 -4.83
N ILE A 68 -7.39 -11.27 -4.02
CA ILE A 68 -7.13 -12.63 -3.57
C ILE A 68 -7.19 -12.61 -2.05
N THR A 69 -8.03 -13.48 -1.50
CA THR A 69 -8.05 -13.79 -0.07
C THR A 69 -6.87 -14.71 0.23
N ILE A 70 -5.85 -14.19 0.91
CA ILE A 70 -4.71 -14.99 1.35
C ILE A 70 -4.99 -15.40 2.79
N THR A 71 -5.24 -16.69 3.00
CA THR A 71 -5.33 -17.29 4.33
C THR A 71 -3.93 -17.45 4.90
N LYS A 72 -3.63 -16.72 5.98
CA LYS A 72 -2.37 -16.88 6.71
C LYS A 72 -2.43 -18.17 7.56
N ALA A 73 -1.26 -18.66 7.97
CA ALA A 73 -1.13 -19.86 8.81
C ALA A 73 -1.83 -19.75 10.18
N ASN A 74 -2.21 -18.54 10.60
CA ASN A 74 -2.91 -18.25 11.85
C ASN A 74 -4.44 -18.15 11.68
N GLY A 75 -5.00 -18.43 10.49
CA GLY A 75 -6.46 -18.43 10.25
C GLY A 75 -7.06 -17.09 9.80
N GLU A 76 -6.34 -15.97 9.94
CA GLU A 76 -6.78 -14.66 9.43
C GLU A 76 -6.78 -14.60 7.89
N THR A 77 -7.88 -14.11 7.32
CA THR A 77 -8.03 -13.84 5.89
C THR A 77 -7.72 -12.38 5.59
N SER A 78 -6.55 -12.10 5.01
CA SER A 78 -6.24 -10.76 4.48
C SER A 78 -6.63 -10.66 3.01
N ILE A 79 -7.42 -9.64 2.66
CA ILE A 79 -7.77 -9.33 1.27
C ILE A 79 -6.62 -8.52 0.67
N GLY A 80 -5.89 -9.11 -0.28
CA GLY A 80 -4.81 -8.44 -1.00
C GLY A 80 -5.18 -8.25 -2.47
N THR A 81 -4.96 -7.07 -3.02
CA THR A 81 -5.04 -6.82 -4.47
C THR A 81 -3.74 -7.26 -5.14
N VAL A 82 -3.81 -8.30 -5.97
CA VAL A 82 -2.66 -8.80 -6.74
C VAL A 82 -2.94 -8.62 -8.22
N ARG A 83 -1.96 -8.10 -8.96
CA ARG A 83 -2.06 -8.05 -10.43
C ARG A 83 -2.28 -9.45 -10.99
N ILE A 84 -3.25 -9.59 -11.90
CA ILE A 84 -3.59 -10.89 -12.50
C ILE A 84 -2.40 -11.46 -13.28
N TRP A 85 -1.64 -10.59 -13.94
CA TRP A 85 -0.49 -10.96 -14.75
C TRP A 85 0.82 -10.69 -14.01
N ASN A 86 1.76 -11.63 -14.08
CA ASN A 86 3.12 -11.39 -13.62
C ASN A 86 3.74 -10.23 -14.44
N GLU A 87 4.29 -9.23 -13.75
CA GLU A 87 4.88 -8.04 -14.37
C GLU A 87 5.97 -8.38 -15.40
N THR A 88 6.79 -9.39 -15.14
CA THR A 88 7.86 -9.84 -16.04
C THR A 88 7.30 -10.42 -17.33
N VAL A 89 6.31 -11.30 -17.22
CA VAL A 89 5.67 -11.97 -18.36
C VAL A 89 4.91 -10.96 -19.21
N SER A 90 4.18 -10.07 -18.53
CA SER A 90 3.46 -8.96 -19.16
C SER A 90 4.42 -8.06 -19.93
N ASN A 91 5.46 -7.51 -19.29
CA ASN A 91 6.37 -6.57 -19.94
C ASN A 91 7.12 -7.19 -21.14
N LEU A 92 7.56 -8.45 -21.04
CA LEU A 92 8.29 -9.12 -22.11
C LEU A 92 7.39 -9.40 -23.32
N THR A 93 6.16 -9.85 -23.08
CA THR A 93 5.21 -10.17 -24.15
C THR A 93 4.66 -8.91 -24.81
N LEU A 94 4.44 -7.85 -24.03
CA LEU A 94 4.03 -6.55 -24.55
C LEU A 94 5.11 -5.90 -25.40
N MET A 95 6.38 -5.95 -25.01
CA MET A 95 7.45 -5.37 -25.82
C MET A 95 7.64 -6.12 -27.15
N ALA A 96 7.45 -7.44 -27.15
CA ALA A 96 7.58 -8.25 -28.36
C ALA A 96 6.41 -8.07 -29.35
N LEU A 97 5.17 -8.07 -28.85
CA LEU A 97 3.96 -8.03 -29.69
C LEU A 97 3.42 -6.61 -29.91
N GLY A 98 3.64 -5.70 -28.96
CA GLY A 98 3.06 -4.36 -28.97
C GLY A 98 3.67 -3.43 -30.02
N SER A 99 4.99 -3.21 -29.97
CA SER A 99 5.65 -2.21 -30.82
C SER A 99 5.91 -2.68 -32.25
N SER A 100 6.12 -3.98 -32.46
CA SER A 100 6.59 -4.52 -33.75
C SER A 100 5.49 -5.19 -34.57
N ALA A 101 4.28 -5.38 -34.02
CA ALA A 101 3.16 -6.01 -34.76
C ALA A 101 2.80 -5.29 -36.07
N PRO A 102 2.74 -3.95 -36.16
CA PRO A 102 2.46 -3.27 -37.43
C PRO A 102 3.51 -3.53 -38.51
N GLU A 103 4.80 -3.54 -38.12
CA GLU A 103 5.93 -3.78 -39.02
C GLU A 103 5.94 -5.22 -39.54
N ILE A 104 5.68 -6.19 -38.64
CA ILE A 104 5.55 -7.61 -38.98
C ILE A 104 4.37 -7.81 -39.93
N LEU A 105 3.22 -7.20 -39.67
CA LEU A 105 2.03 -7.31 -40.51
C LEU A 105 2.28 -6.76 -41.92
N LEU A 106 2.97 -5.62 -42.02
CA LEU A 106 3.31 -5.01 -43.31
C LEU A 106 4.24 -5.92 -44.13
N SER A 107 5.21 -6.55 -43.48
CA SER A 107 6.09 -7.53 -44.13
C SER A 107 5.33 -8.79 -44.58
N VAL A 108 4.39 -9.29 -43.78
CA VAL A 108 3.54 -10.42 -44.18
C VAL A 108 2.67 -10.06 -45.39
N ILE A 109 2.09 -8.85 -45.42
CA ILE A 109 1.30 -8.37 -46.55
C ILE A 109 2.16 -8.28 -47.82
N GLU A 110 3.38 -7.77 -47.71
CA GLU A 110 4.32 -7.68 -48.84
C GLU A 110 4.73 -9.05 -49.36
N VAL A 111 5.12 -9.98 -48.47
CA VAL A 111 5.51 -11.34 -48.84
C VAL A 111 4.35 -12.09 -49.50
N CYS A 112 3.14 -11.96 -48.96
CA CYS A 112 1.93 -12.52 -49.58
C CYS A 112 1.60 -11.85 -50.93
N GLY A 113 1.82 -10.54 -51.05
CA GLY A 113 1.58 -9.77 -52.28
C GLY A 113 2.58 -10.09 -53.40
N HIS A 114 3.80 -10.51 -53.06
CA HIS A 114 4.87 -10.85 -54.00
C HIS A 114 5.08 -12.36 -54.19
N ASN A 115 4.03 -13.19 -54.05
CA ASN A 115 4.09 -14.64 -54.24
C ASN A 115 5.19 -15.32 -53.39
N PHE A 116 5.31 -14.96 -52.11
CA PHE A 116 6.29 -15.49 -51.17
C PHE A 116 7.77 -15.16 -51.48
N GLN A 117 8.03 -14.19 -52.36
CA GLN A 117 9.37 -13.64 -52.52
C GLN A 117 9.58 -12.48 -51.54
N ALA A 118 10.69 -12.51 -50.81
CA ALA A 118 11.06 -11.40 -49.93
C ALA A 118 11.37 -10.16 -50.77
N GLY A 119 10.60 -9.08 -50.58
CA GLY A 119 10.85 -7.78 -51.21
C GLY A 119 12.06 -7.05 -50.61
N GLU A 120 12.37 -5.86 -51.12
CA GLU A 120 13.48 -5.02 -50.63
C GLU A 120 13.30 -4.57 -49.16
N LEU A 121 12.05 -4.56 -48.66
CA LEU A 121 11.72 -4.33 -47.24
C LEU A 121 11.82 -5.60 -46.38
N GLY A 122 12.48 -6.65 -46.88
CA GLY A 122 12.55 -7.97 -46.26
C GLY A 122 13.00 -8.02 -44.78
N PRO A 123 13.10 -9.22 -44.19
CA PRO A 123 13.28 -9.41 -42.74
C PRO A 123 14.44 -8.62 -42.11
N GLY A 124 15.51 -8.36 -42.88
CA GLY A 124 16.65 -7.55 -42.42
C GLY A 124 16.31 -6.09 -42.14
N THR A 125 15.39 -5.49 -42.91
CA THR A 125 14.94 -4.09 -42.72
C THR A 125 14.13 -3.95 -41.44
N ILE A 126 13.31 -4.94 -41.10
CA ILE A 126 12.49 -4.99 -39.87
C ILE A 126 13.38 -5.11 -38.63
N VAL A 127 14.38 -6.01 -38.67
CA VAL A 127 15.31 -6.17 -37.54
C VAL A 127 16.19 -4.92 -37.39
N GLY A 128 16.61 -4.31 -38.51
CA GLY A 128 17.39 -3.08 -38.51
C GLY A 128 16.61 -1.86 -37.99
N SER A 129 15.35 -1.68 -38.38
CA SER A 129 14.51 -0.56 -37.95
C SER A 129 14.19 -0.63 -36.47
N ALA A 130 13.88 -1.82 -35.93
CA ALA A 130 13.63 -2.01 -34.51
C ALA A 130 14.86 -1.65 -33.65
N ALA A 131 16.06 -2.04 -34.09
CA ALA A 131 17.31 -1.71 -33.42
C ALA A 131 17.59 -0.19 -33.42
N PHE A 132 17.34 0.49 -34.56
CA PHE A 132 17.52 1.94 -34.67
C PHE A 132 16.52 2.71 -33.78
N ASN A 133 15.25 2.30 -33.78
CA ASN A 133 14.21 2.90 -32.94
C ASN A 133 14.56 2.76 -31.45
N MET A 134 15.05 1.60 -31.02
CA MET A 134 15.47 1.38 -29.63
C MET A 134 16.60 2.31 -29.21
N PHE A 135 17.55 2.63 -30.09
CA PHE A 135 18.65 3.53 -29.77
C PHE A 135 18.15 4.95 -29.42
N VAL A 136 17.24 5.49 -30.24
CA VAL A 136 16.65 6.82 -30.01
C VAL A 136 15.80 6.82 -28.73
N VAL A 137 15.00 5.77 -28.51
CA VAL A 137 14.19 5.63 -27.29
C VAL A 137 15.08 5.58 -26.04
N ILE A 138 16.16 4.79 -26.05
CA ILE A 138 17.10 4.71 -24.93
C ILE A 138 17.76 6.07 -24.67
N ALA A 139 18.18 6.80 -25.71
CA ALA A 139 18.77 8.11 -25.57
C ALA A 139 17.83 9.11 -24.88
N VAL A 140 16.54 9.13 -25.28
CA VAL A 140 15.53 9.97 -24.62
C VAL A 140 15.28 9.51 -23.19
N CYS A 141 15.17 8.21 -22.94
CA CYS A 141 14.98 7.66 -21.59
C CYS A 141 16.12 8.03 -20.62
N VAL A 142 17.37 8.09 -21.11
CA VAL A 142 18.52 8.52 -20.31
C VAL A 142 18.52 10.04 -20.12
N TYR A 143 18.19 10.81 -21.16
CA TYR A 143 18.14 12.28 -21.11
C TYR A 143 17.09 12.82 -20.14
N VAL A 144 15.94 12.13 -20.00
CA VAL A 144 14.83 12.56 -19.14
C VAL A 144 15.11 12.34 -17.64
N ILE A 145 16.19 11.64 -17.26
CA ILE A 145 16.53 11.42 -15.85
C ILE A 145 17.08 12.72 -15.24
N PRO A 146 16.43 13.27 -14.18
CA PRO A 146 16.90 14.50 -13.54
C PRO A 146 18.29 14.36 -12.93
N SER A 147 19.09 15.43 -12.98
CA SER A 147 20.41 15.50 -12.37
C SER A 147 20.34 15.16 -10.88
N GLY A 148 21.03 14.10 -10.45
CA GLY A 148 21.08 13.65 -9.04
C GLY A 148 20.21 12.44 -8.70
N GLU A 149 19.32 11.97 -9.59
CA GLU A 149 18.57 10.73 -9.40
C GLU A 149 19.29 9.53 -10.05
N SER A 150 19.48 8.43 -9.30
CA SER A 150 19.95 7.16 -9.86
C SER A 150 18.79 6.18 -10.05
N ARG A 151 18.74 5.52 -11.22
CA ARG A 151 17.75 4.46 -11.53
C ARG A 151 18.45 3.11 -11.50
N LYS A 152 17.91 2.17 -10.73
CA LYS A 152 18.44 0.79 -10.60
C LYS A 152 17.47 -0.24 -11.16
N ILE A 153 18.02 -1.32 -11.71
CA ILE A 153 17.24 -2.45 -12.24
C ILE A 153 16.72 -3.28 -11.07
N LYS A 154 15.40 -3.43 -10.94
CA LYS A 154 14.75 -4.18 -9.86
C LYS A 154 14.98 -5.70 -9.96
N HIS A 155 14.90 -6.28 -11.16
CA HIS A 155 14.98 -7.73 -11.38
C HIS A 155 16.26 -8.11 -12.13
N LEU A 156 17.41 -8.07 -11.45
CA LEU A 156 18.71 -8.43 -12.05
C LEU A 156 18.75 -9.86 -12.63
N ARG A 157 18.05 -10.82 -12.02
CA ARG A 157 18.01 -12.20 -12.50
C ARG A 157 17.29 -12.36 -13.83
N VAL A 158 16.14 -11.69 -13.96
CA VAL A 158 15.38 -11.65 -15.21
C VAL A 158 16.22 -11.00 -16.30
N PHE A 159 16.96 -9.92 -15.96
CA PHE A 159 17.88 -9.26 -16.88
C PHE A 159 18.98 -10.19 -17.40
N PHE A 160 19.62 -11.01 -16.55
CA PHE A 160 20.63 -11.96 -17.02
C PHE A 160 20.03 -13.04 -17.94
N VAL A 161 18.83 -13.51 -17.62
CA VAL A 161 18.11 -14.46 -18.47
C VAL A 161 17.80 -13.83 -19.83
N THR A 162 17.21 -12.64 -19.88
CA THR A 162 16.85 -12.00 -21.15
C THR A 162 18.08 -11.60 -21.96
N ALA A 163 19.18 -11.19 -21.31
CA ALA A 163 20.45 -10.91 -21.97
C ALA A 163 21.09 -12.17 -22.59
N SER A 164 20.97 -13.33 -21.91
CA SER A 164 21.48 -14.59 -22.47
C SER A 164 20.67 -15.03 -23.71
N TRP A 165 19.34 -14.87 -23.66
CA TRP A 165 18.46 -15.20 -24.78
C TRP A 165 18.60 -14.23 -25.95
N SER A 166 18.92 -12.95 -25.72
CA SER A 166 19.17 -12.00 -26.80
C SER A 166 20.44 -12.33 -27.58
N ILE A 167 21.51 -12.71 -26.88
CA ILE A 167 22.75 -13.19 -27.53
C ILE A 167 22.47 -14.49 -28.30
N PHE A 168 21.74 -15.43 -27.69
CA PHE A 168 21.35 -16.68 -28.34
C PHE A 168 20.52 -16.43 -29.62
N ALA A 169 19.61 -15.46 -29.63
CA ALA A 169 18.80 -15.14 -30.80
C ALA A 169 19.66 -14.73 -32.01
N TYR A 170 20.72 -13.92 -31.81
CA TYR A 170 21.64 -13.55 -32.90
C TYR A 170 22.47 -14.74 -33.38
N ILE A 171 22.95 -15.60 -32.46
CA ILE A 171 23.68 -16.82 -32.80
C ILE A 171 22.77 -17.77 -33.60
N TRP A 172 21.53 -17.93 -33.17
CA TRP A 172 20.54 -18.77 -33.86
C TRP A 172 20.21 -18.23 -35.25
N LEU A 173 20.03 -16.91 -35.39
CA LEU A 173 19.80 -16.26 -36.68
C LEU A 173 20.97 -16.48 -37.65
N TYR A 174 22.21 -16.36 -37.16
CA TYR A 174 23.40 -16.69 -37.95
C TYR A 174 23.41 -18.17 -38.35
N LEU A 175 23.05 -19.06 -37.44
CA LEU A 175 23.07 -20.50 -37.64
C LEU A 175 22.04 -20.94 -38.71
N ILE A 176 20.83 -20.39 -38.72
CA ILE A 176 19.83 -20.71 -39.76
C ILE A 176 20.22 -20.16 -41.14
N LEU A 177 20.76 -18.94 -41.20
CA LEU A 177 21.04 -18.27 -42.48
C LEU A 177 22.38 -18.66 -43.12
N ALA A 178 23.39 -19.03 -42.33
CA ALA A 178 24.74 -19.29 -42.81
C ALA A 178 25.18 -20.77 -42.71
N VAL A 179 24.62 -21.55 -41.77
CA VAL A 179 25.11 -22.89 -41.46
C VAL A 179 24.12 -23.99 -41.85
N ILE A 180 22.85 -23.90 -41.45
CA ILE A 180 21.85 -24.94 -41.72
C ILE A 180 21.32 -24.83 -43.15
N SER A 181 20.73 -23.68 -43.49
CA SER A 181 20.04 -23.47 -44.76
C SER A 181 20.55 -22.17 -45.41
N PRO A 182 21.69 -22.22 -46.13
CA PRO A 182 22.33 -21.03 -46.67
C PRO A 182 21.38 -20.20 -47.54
N GLY A 183 21.02 -19.00 -47.08
CA GLY A 183 20.20 -18.05 -47.82
C GLY A 183 18.70 -18.38 -47.96
N VAL A 184 18.19 -19.45 -47.33
CA VAL A 184 16.76 -19.82 -47.39
C VAL A 184 16.29 -20.27 -46.00
N VAL A 185 15.21 -19.68 -45.50
CA VAL A 185 14.61 -20.09 -44.21
C VAL A 185 13.56 -21.18 -44.44
N GLN A 186 13.74 -22.35 -43.82
CA GLN A 186 12.79 -23.45 -43.89
C GLN A 186 11.63 -23.26 -42.89
N VAL A 187 10.46 -23.84 -43.20
CA VAL A 187 9.26 -23.70 -42.36
C VAL A 187 9.48 -24.24 -40.93
N TRP A 188 10.23 -25.32 -40.78
CA TRP A 188 10.51 -25.86 -39.45
C TRP A 188 11.47 -24.97 -38.64
N GLU A 189 12.42 -24.29 -39.29
CA GLU A 189 13.32 -23.32 -38.63
C GLU A 189 12.50 -22.13 -38.10
N ALA A 190 11.53 -21.66 -38.89
CA ALA A 190 10.59 -20.62 -38.51
C ALA A 190 9.61 -21.06 -37.39
N LEU A 191 9.21 -22.32 -37.38
CA LEU A 191 8.38 -22.87 -36.30
C LEU A 191 9.17 -23.02 -34.99
N LEU A 192 10.44 -23.40 -35.09
CA LEU A 192 11.32 -23.54 -33.93
C LEU A 192 11.67 -22.17 -33.32
N THR A 193 11.92 -21.14 -34.14
CA THR A 193 12.08 -19.77 -33.64
C THR A 193 10.83 -19.26 -32.94
N LEU A 194 9.65 -19.57 -33.46
CA LEU A 194 8.37 -19.23 -32.82
C LEU A 194 8.23 -19.90 -31.44
N ILE A 195 8.69 -21.14 -31.28
CA ILE A 195 8.65 -21.88 -30.01
C ILE A 195 9.66 -21.33 -28.99
N PHE A 196 10.79 -20.77 -29.42
CA PHE A 196 11.76 -20.17 -28.49
C PHE A 196 11.21 -18.98 -27.71
N PHE A 197 10.24 -18.24 -28.27
CA PHE A 197 9.61 -17.12 -27.58
C PHE A 197 8.85 -17.52 -26.30
N PRO A 198 7.86 -18.43 -26.31
CA PRO A 198 7.19 -18.89 -25.09
C PRO A 198 8.15 -19.59 -24.12
N VAL A 199 9.18 -20.29 -24.61
CA VAL A 199 10.22 -20.89 -23.75
C VAL A 199 11.00 -19.81 -22.99
N CYS A 200 11.40 -18.73 -23.67
CA CYS A 200 12.07 -17.59 -23.05
C CYS A 200 11.17 -16.92 -21.99
N VAL A 201 9.88 -16.76 -22.26
CA VAL A 201 8.90 -16.19 -21.32
C VAL A 201 8.75 -17.06 -20.06
N VAL A 202 8.62 -18.37 -20.23
CA VAL A 202 8.51 -19.32 -19.10
C VAL A 202 9.79 -19.33 -18.28
N PHE A 203 10.96 -19.27 -18.93
CA PHE A 203 12.23 -19.23 -18.23
C PHE A 203 12.45 -17.92 -17.47
N ALA A 204 12.04 -16.78 -18.03
CA ALA A 204 12.03 -15.50 -17.34
C ALA A 204 11.06 -15.50 -16.14
N TRP A 205 9.89 -16.12 -16.28
CA TRP A 205 8.93 -16.31 -15.19
C TRP A 205 9.48 -17.19 -14.06
N ALA A 206 10.16 -18.30 -14.41
CA ALA A 206 10.78 -19.19 -13.44
C ALA A 206 11.94 -18.50 -12.67
N ALA A 207 12.72 -17.66 -13.35
CA ALA A 207 13.77 -16.86 -12.75
C ALA A 207 13.22 -15.80 -11.78
N ASP A 208 12.06 -15.22 -12.10
CA ASP A 208 11.37 -14.25 -11.25
C ASP A 208 10.81 -14.90 -9.97
N LYS A 209 10.14 -16.06 -10.09
CA LYS A 209 9.57 -16.84 -8.98
C LYS A 209 10.58 -17.56 -8.07
N ARG A 210 11.89 -17.31 -8.24
CA ARG A 210 13.00 -17.84 -7.39
C ARG A 210 13.16 -19.37 -7.37
N LEU A 211 12.67 -20.11 -8.37
CA LEU A 211 12.65 -21.58 -8.31
C LEU A 211 14.00 -22.28 -8.51
N LEU A 212 15.05 -21.61 -9.03
CA LEU A 212 16.20 -22.33 -9.61
C LEU A 212 17.57 -22.14 -8.93
N PHE A 213 17.78 -21.18 -8.02
CA PHE A 213 19.16 -20.85 -7.56
C PHE A 213 19.35 -20.57 -6.06
N TYR A 214 18.50 -21.10 -5.17
CA TYR A 214 18.67 -20.88 -3.72
C TYR A 214 19.87 -21.61 -3.08
N LYS A 215 20.70 -22.33 -3.85
CA LYS A 215 21.70 -23.26 -3.29
C LYS A 215 23.17 -22.86 -3.43
N TYR A 216 23.51 -21.75 -4.09
CA TYR A 216 24.91 -21.49 -4.48
C TYR A 216 25.55 -20.16 -4.05
N VAL A 217 24.95 -19.42 -3.12
CA VAL A 217 25.65 -18.28 -2.49
C VAL A 217 25.81 -18.55 -0.99
N TYR A 218 27.00 -19.04 -0.64
CA TYR A 218 27.43 -19.34 0.73
C TYR A 218 27.37 -18.08 1.61
N LYS A 219 26.61 -18.15 2.71
CA LYS A 219 26.75 -17.25 3.87
C LYS A 219 28.09 -17.55 4.55
N HIS A 220 28.99 -16.58 4.59
CA HIS A 220 30.18 -16.63 5.45
C HIS A 220 29.80 -16.14 6.84
N TYR A 221 29.83 -17.04 7.83
CA TYR A 221 29.67 -16.71 9.24
C TYR A 221 31.03 -16.27 9.80
N ARG A 222 31.11 -15.08 10.40
CA ARG A 222 32.27 -14.67 11.21
C ARG A 222 31.79 -14.48 12.65
N ALA A 223 32.28 -15.33 13.55
CA ALA A 223 31.98 -15.27 14.97
C ALA A 223 32.83 -14.18 15.64
N ASP A 224 32.18 -13.32 16.42
CA ASP A 224 32.84 -12.36 17.32
C ASP A 224 32.84 -12.95 18.75
N PRO A 225 33.98 -13.05 19.48
CA PRO A 225 34.09 -13.90 20.68
C PRO A 225 33.47 -13.32 21.96
N ARG A 226 32.64 -12.26 21.90
CA ARG A 226 32.15 -11.57 23.10
C ARG A 226 30.62 -11.46 23.23
N SER A 227 29.84 -11.85 22.23
CA SER A 227 28.40 -12.05 22.41
C SER A 227 27.96 -13.34 21.69
N GLY A 228 27.57 -14.34 22.45
CA GLY A 228 27.11 -15.63 21.92
C GLY A 228 25.71 -15.58 21.31
N ILE A 229 25.43 -14.61 20.42
CA ILE A 229 24.15 -14.49 19.72
C ILE A 229 24.39 -14.59 18.21
N ILE A 230 23.87 -15.66 17.60
CA ILE A 230 23.81 -15.84 16.15
C ILE A 230 22.57 -15.09 15.65
N ILE A 231 22.75 -13.86 15.18
CA ILE A 231 21.69 -13.08 14.53
C ILE A 231 21.84 -13.26 13.02
N GLY A 232 20.83 -13.87 12.40
CA GLY A 232 20.64 -13.83 10.95
C GLY A 232 20.02 -12.50 10.56
N THR A 233 20.83 -11.47 10.36
CA THR A 233 20.40 -10.21 9.75
C THR A 233 20.30 -10.39 8.23
N GLU A 234 19.13 -10.07 7.66
CA GLU A 234 19.01 -9.74 6.24
C GLU A 234 19.90 -8.52 5.97
N GLY A 235 20.76 -8.63 4.97
CA GLY A 235 21.78 -7.62 4.70
C GLY A 235 21.17 -6.31 4.23
N GLU A 236 21.27 -5.28 5.08
CA GLU A 236 21.63 -3.96 4.59
C GLU A 236 22.95 -4.06 3.82
N LEU A 237 22.98 -3.57 2.57
CA LEU A 237 24.22 -3.34 1.83
C LEU A 237 24.69 -1.88 2.04
N PRO A 238 26.00 -1.66 2.10
CA PRO A 238 26.61 -0.49 2.73
C PRO A 238 26.49 0.78 1.87
N LYS A 239 26.45 1.91 2.58
CA LYS A 239 26.79 3.24 2.08
C LYS A 239 28.26 3.29 1.65
N ASP A 240 28.48 4.07 0.59
CA ASP A 240 29.70 4.77 0.20
C ASP A 240 30.90 3.93 -0.28
N ILE A 241 31.07 3.93 -1.60
CA ILE A 241 32.41 3.92 -2.23
C ILE A 241 32.57 5.29 -2.86
N GLU A 242 32.97 6.27 -2.05
CA GLU A 242 33.70 7.44 -2.54
C GLU A 242 35.11 6.96 -2.88
N MET A 243 35.49 7.10 -4.15
CA MET A 243 36.89 7.18 -4.53
C MET A 243 37.35 8.60 -4.24
N ASP A 244 38.16 8.80 -3.21
CA ASP A 244 39.21 9.81 -3.29
C ASP A 244 40.46 9.37 -2.51
N GLY A 245 41.62 9.65 -3.11
CA GLY A 245 42.91 9.16 -2.67
C GLY A 245 43.55 10.03 -1.59
N GLY A 246 44.16 9.40 -0.58
CA GLY A 246 45.01 10.09 0.40
C GLY A 246 45.59 9.15 1.45
N PHE A 247 46.92 9.20 1.62
CA PHE A 247 47.76 8.34 2.47
C PHE A 247 47.43 8.35 3.99
N PRO A 248 47.83 7.31 4.77
CA PRO A 248 47.48 7.17 6.19
C PRO A 248 48.57 7.62 7.19
N GLY A 249 48.14 8.01 8.39
CA GLY A 249 48.97 8.15 9.61
C GLY A 249 48.20 8.82 10.78
N PRO A 250 48.66 8.70 12.04
CA PRO A 250 48.39 7.53 12.90
C PRO A 250 47.57 7.83 14.18
N GLU A 251 47.15 6.73 14.80
CA GLU A 251 46.52 6.51 16.12
C GLU A 251 46.65 7.61 17.20
N ARG A 252 45.55 7.84 17.93
CA ARG A 252 45.55 8.05 19.39
C ARG A 252 44.36 7.37 20.06
N ARG A 253 44.69 6.46 20.98
CA ARG A 253 43.84 5.93 22.05
C ARG A 253 43.64 6.98 23.13
N GLU A 254 42.48 6.95 23.79
CA GLU A 254 42.13 7.32 25.17
C GLU A 254 40.61 7.58 25.21
N ALA A 255 39.79 7.27 26.20
CA ALA A 255 39.86 6.45 27.40
C ALA A 255 38.39 6.28 27.87
N GLU A 256 38.11 5.22 28.61
CA GLU A 256 36.82 4.94 29.24
C GLU A 256 36.42 6.01 30.27
N GLY A 257 35.11 6.27 30.41
CA GLY A 257 34.54 7.13 31.44
C GLY A 257 33.07 6.77 31.70
N SER A 258 32.79 6.36 32.92
CA SER A 258 31.61 5.65 33.42
C SER A 258 30.34 6.51 33.62
N ALA A 259 29.20 5.82 33.65
CA ALA A 259 28.02 6.01 34.52
C ALA A 259 26.76 6.79 34.05
N LEU A 260 25.67 6.00 33.93
CA LEU A 260 24.30 6.19 34.48
C LEU A 260 23.36 7.24 33.86
N ASN A 261 22.33 6.78 33.12
CA ASN A 261 20.91 6.76 33.53
C ASN A 261 19.95 6.42 32.36
N ALA A 262 18.88 5.66 32.68
CA ALA A 262 17.49 5.76 32.18
C ALA A 262 16.83 4.47 31.62
N SER A 263 15.99 3.88 32.48
CA SER A 263 14.63 3.33 32.27
C SER A 263 14.36 2.06 31.43
N PRO A 264 13.35 1.23 31.81
CA PRO A 264 13.12 -0.11 31.27
C PRO A 264 12.27 -0.09 29.98
N ALA A 265 12.58 -1.00 29.08
CA ALA A 265 11.96 -1.16 27.77
C ALA A 265 10.54 -1.76 27.84
N LEU A 266 9.60 -1.11 27.15
CA LEU A 266 8.22 -1.55 26.86
C LEU A 266 8.19 -2.75 25.88
N PRO A 267 7.09 -3.54 25.83
CA PRO A 267 6.97 -4.69 24.96
C PRO A 267 7.01 -4.31 23.47
N ALA A 268 7.53 -5.22 22.65
CA ALA A 268 7.77 -4.97 21.23
C ALA A 268 6.46 -4.73 20.46
N PRO A 269 6.33 -3.61 19.73
CA PRO A 269 5.09 -3.24 19.04
C PRO A 269 4.75 -4.20 17.87
N THR A 270 3.47 -4.30 17.54
CA THR A 270 2.94 -5.02 16.36
C THR A 270 3.53 -4.44 15.05
N PRO A 271 3.55 -5.17 13.92
CA PRO A 271 4.12 -4.66 12.67
C PRO A 271 3.44 -3.38 12.16
N GLU A 272 2.13 -3.23 12.39
CA GLU A 272 1.38 -2.02 12.00
C GLU A 272 1.67 -0.85 12.95
N GLU A 273 1.77 -1.10 14.27
CA GLU A 273 2.25 -0.08 15.21
C GLU A 273 3.71 0.29 14.94
N LYS A 274 4.55 -0.64 14.50
CA LYS A 274 5.93 -0.37 14.10
C LYS A 274 5.99 0.50 12.85
N GLU A 275 5.20 0.22 11.81
CA GLU A 275 5.16 1.05 10.60
C GLU A 275 4.57 2.45 10.89
N LEU A 276 3.57 2.53 11.77
CA LEU A 276 2.95 3.79 12.16
C LEU A 276 3.85 4.62 13.10
N ASP A 277 4.62 3.97 13.97
CA ASP A 277 5.60 4.61 14.85
C ASP A 277 6.90 4.95 14.11
N GLU A 278 7.29 4.14 13.11
CA GLU A 278 8.39 4.45 12.17
C GLU A 278 8.06 5.66 11.30
N SER A 279 6.87 5.70 10.69
CA SER A 279 6.42 6.86 9.92
C SER A 279 6.30 8.13 10.77
N ARG A 280 5.81 8.03 12.02
CA ARG A 280 5.82 9.15 12.98
C ARG A 280 7.24 9.62 13.30
N ARG A 281 8.18 8.70 13.52
CA ARG A 281 9.60 9.02 13.79
C ARG A 281 10.27 9.67 12.57
N GLU A 282 9.99 9.20 11.37
CA GLU A 282 10.50 9.81 10.13
C GLU A 282 10.02 11.25 9.96
N VAL A 283 8.73 11.53 10.20
CA VAL A 283 8.17 12.89 10.14
C VAL A 283 8.82 13.81 11.18
N ILE A 284 9.05 13.31 12.41
CA ILE A 284 9.73 14.07 13.46
C ILE A 284 11.19 14.37 13.09
N GLN A 285 11.89 13.41 12.46
CA GLN A 285 13.26 13.59 12.02
C GLN A 285 13.37 14.61 10.88
N ILE A 286 12.43 14.59 9.94
CA ILE A 286 12.32 15.57 8.85
C ILE A 286 12.06 16.98 9.40
N LEU A 287 11.13 17.12 10.35
CA LEU A 287 10.85 18.40 11.02
C LEU A 287 12.08 18.94 11.78
N LYS A 288 12.84 18.06 12.44
CA LYS A 288 14.05 18.44 13.16
C LYS A 288 15.16 18.93 12.23
N ASP A 289 15.35 18.26 11.09
CA ASP A 289 16.33 18.66 10.05
C ASP A 289 15.92 19.98 9.37
N LEU A 290 14.62 20.16 9.08
CA LEU A 290 14.09 21.40 8.53
C LEU A 290 14.24 22.59 9.50
N LYS A 291 14.01 22.37 10.80
CA LYS A 291 14.19 23.39 11.83
C LYS A 291 15.67 23.77 12.03
N GLN A 292 16.61 22.84 11.80
CA GLN A 292 18.04 23.12 11.83
C GLN A 292 18.51 23.90 10.59
N LYS A 293 17.93 23.61 9.42
CA LYS A 293 18.29 24.27 8.14
C LYS A 293 17.64 25.63 7.94
N HIS A 294 16.46 25.85 8.51
CA HIS A 294 15.71 27.11 8.43
C HIS A 294 15.25 27.58 9.82
N PRO A 295 16.18 28.00 10.69
CA PRO A 295 15.85 28.53 12.01
C PRO A 295 15.01 29.83 11.97
N GLU A 296 15.00 30.52 10.84
CA GLU A 296 14.29 31.79 10.61
C GLU A 296 12.81 31.64 10.21
N LYS A 297 12.34 30.41 9.93
CA LYS A 297 10.97 30.16 9.47
C LYS A 297 10.05 29.75 10.61
N GLU A 298 8.81 30.21 10.54
CA GLU A 298 7.77 29.85 11.51
C GLU A 298 7.42 28.36 11.46
N LEU A 299 6.93 27.83 12.59
CA LEU A 299 6.63 26.41 12.76
C LEU A 299 5.63 25.89 11.71
N GLU A 300 4.68 26.72 11.30
CA GLU A 300 3.69 26.40 10.27
C GLU A 300 4.31 26.25 8.88
N GLN A 301 5.24 27.14 8.51
CA GLN A 301 5.98 27.03 7.25
C GLN A 301 6.93 25.82 7.24
N LEU A 302 7.46 25.43 8.39
CA LEU A 302 8.26 24.22 8.57
C LEU A 302 7.42 22.95 8.42
N VAL A 303 6.18 22.95 8.91
CA VAL A 303 5.22 21.84 8.73
C VAL A 303 4.82 21.70 7.26
N ASP A 304 4.55 22.80 6.56
CA ASP A 304 4.27 22.77 5.12
C ASP A 304 5.48 22.27 4.30
N MET A 305 6.69 22.68 4.67
CA MET A 305 7.91 22.16 4.07
C MET A 305 8.09 20.66 4.36
N ALA A 306 7.75 20.18 5.55
CA ALA A 306 7.82 18.76 5.91
C ALA A 306 6.82 17.92 5.11
N ASN A 307 5.57 18.41 4.99
CA ASN A 307 4.53 17.78 4.19
C ASN A 307 4.92 17.71 2.70
N TYR A 308 5.51 18.78 2.17
CA TYR A 308 6.04 18.78 0.80
C TYR A 308 7.20 17.77 0.63
N TYR A 309 8.09 17.68 1.62
CA TYR A 309 9.24 16.75 1.60
C TYR A 309 8.79 15.28 1.68
N ALA A 310 7.76 14.99 2.48
CA ALA A 310 7.14 13.67 2.60
C ALA A 310 6.49 13.22 1.28
N LEU A 311 5.70 14.09 0.64
CA LEU A 311 5.10 13.81 -0.67
C LEU A 311 6.14 13.62 -1.79
N LEU A 312 7.33 14.20 -1.65
CA LEU A 312 8.43 14.00 -2.58
C LEU A 312 9.03 12.59 -2.46
N HIS A 313 9.18 12.08 -1.25
CA HIS A 313 9.82 10.80 -0.91
C HIS A 313 8.88 9.60 -0.99
N GLN A 314 7.57 9.82 -1.02
CA GLN A 314 6.60 8.75 -1.23
C GLN A 314 6.77 8.06 -2.60
N GLN A 315 6.52 6.75 -2.66
CA GLN A 315 6.59 5.99 -3.91
C GLN A 315 5.51 6.46 -4.90
N LYS A 316 5.93 7.00 -6.04
CA LYS A 316 5.04 7.54 -7.08
C LYS A 316 4.69 6.51 -8.14
N SER A 317 3.42 6.49 -8.54
CA SER A 317 2.94 5.63 -9.63
C SER A 317 3.43 6.12 -11.00
N ARG A 318 3.47 5.24 -12.00
CA ARG A 318 3.85 5.62 -13.38
C ARG A 318 2.92 6.68 -13.99
N ALA A 319 1.64 6.68 -13.61
CA ALA A 319 0.66 7.65 -14.06
C ALA A 319 0.99 9.08 -13.59
N PHE A 320 1.53 9.23 -12.38
CA PHE A 320 1.95 10.51 -11.84
C PHE A 320 2.97 11.23 -12.75
N TYR A 321 3.99 10.50 -13.23
CA TYR A 321 5.01 11.07 -14.11
C TYR A 321 4.46 11.45 -15.49
N ARG A 322 3.55 10.64 -16.05
CA ARG A 322 2.88 10.97 -17.32
C ARG A 322 2.06 12.27 -17.18
N ILE A 323 1.23 12.34 -16.15
CA ILE A 323 0.39 13.51 -15.88
C ILE A 323 1.27 14.74 -15.61
N GLN A 324 2.34 14.60 -14.83
CA GLN A 324 3.26 15.70 -14.55
C GLN A 324 3.95 16.22 -15.83
N ALA A 325 4.39 15.32 -16.72
CA ALA A 325 5.01 15.70 -17.98
C ALA A 325 4.03 16.45 -18.90
N THR A 326 2.82 15.92 -19.10
CA THR A 326 1.78 16.58 -19.91
C THR A 326 1.44 17.96 -19.35
N ARG A 327 1.37 18.06 -18.02
CA ARG A 327 0.99 19.29 -17.31
C ARG A 327 2.10 20.35 -17.32
N MET A 328 3.38 19.94 -17.33
CA MET A 328 4.49 20.85 -17.59
C MET A 328 4.51 21.35 -19.03
N MET A 329 4.18 20.50 -20.01
CA MET A 329 4.10 20.91 -21.41
C MET A 329 2.92 21.86 -21.70
N THR A 330 1.80 21.73 -20.98
CA THR A 330 0.62 22.61 -21.12
C THR A 330 0.64 23.83 -20.21
N GLY A 331 1.76 24.09 -19.49
CA GLY A 331 1.92 25.28 -18.64
C GLY A 331 1.16 25.24 -17.30
N ALA A 332 0.54 24.13 -16.95
CA ALA A 332 -0.26 23.97 -15.73
C ALA A 332 0.58 23.62 -14.46
N GLY A 333 1.91 23.69 -14.56
CA GLY A 333 2.85 23.62 -13.44
C GLY A 333 3.00 22.24 -12.79
N ASN A 334 3.84 22.17 -11.75
CA ASN A 334 4.13 20.92 -11.03
C ASN A 334 2.92 20.49 -10.16
N ILE A 335 2.50 19.24 -10.30
CA ILE A 335 1.35 18.66 -9.61
C ILE A 335 1.51 18.68 -8.08
N LEU A 336 2.72 18.44 -7.57
CA LEU A 336 3.02 18.48 -6.13
C LEU A 336 2.94 19.90 -5.57
N LYS A 337 3.43 20.89 -6.32
CA LYS A 337 3.34 22.29 -5.90
C LYS A 337 1.90 22.79 -5.89
N LYS A 338 1.07 22.38 -6.85
CA LYS A 338 -0.37 22.70 -6.81
C LYS A 338 -1.08 21.99 -5.68
N HIS A 339 -0.78 20.72 -5.42
CA HIS A 339 -1.41 19.98 -4.33
C HIS A 339 -1.04 20.58 -2.97
N VAL A 340 0.21 21.01 -2.77
CA VAL A 340 0.62 21.74 -1.57
C VAL A 340 0.00 23.14 -1.52
N ALA A 341 -0.10 23.87 -2.64
CA ALA A 341 -0.79 25.15 -2.66
C ALA A 341 -2.31 25.04 -2.41
N GLU A 342 -2.96 23.97 -2.87
CA GLU A 342 -4.37 23.66 -2.57
C GLU A 342 -4.54 23.17 -1.13
N PHE A 343 -3.59 22.42 -0.60
CA PHE A 343 -3.61 21.95 0.78
C PHE A 343 -3.34 23.08 1.77
N SER A 344 -2.36 23.94 1.48
CA SER A 344 -2.03 25.16 2.24
C SER A 344 -3.16 26.20 2.09
N LYS A 345 -3.82 26.28 0.93
CA LYS A 345 -5.11 27.00 0.82
C LYS A 345 -6.21 26.34 1.63
N ARG A 346 -6.32 25.01 1.70
CA ARG A 346 -7.34 24.32 2.50
C ARG A 346 -7.07 24.42 4.00
N SER A 347 -5.81 24.44 4.44
CA SER A 347 -5.44 24.68 5.84
C SER A 347 -5.60 26.16 6.19
N SER A 348 -5.29 27.07 5.26
CA SER A 348 -5.69 28.48 5.39
C SER A 348 -7.20 28.62 5.36
N THR A 349 -7.98 27.82 4.61
CA THR A 349 -9.46 27.87 4.66
C THR A 349 -10.02 27.28 5.98
N LEU A 350 -9.21 26.55 6.76
CA LEU A 350 -9.56 26.10 8.12
C LEU A 350 -9.18 27.13 9.20
N LEU A 351 -8.42 28.19 8.85
CA LEU A 351 -7.96 29.25 9.77
C LEU A 351 -8.19 30.69 9.26
N GLU A 352 -8.65 30.88 8.02
CA GLU A 352 -9.17 32.11 7.44
C GLU A 352 -10.68 32.07 7.63
N VAL A 353 -11.07 32.53 8.82
CA VAL A 353 -12.36 33.17 9.05
C VAL A 353 -12.61 34.15 7.88
N PRO A 354 -13.65 33.95 7.05
CA PRO A 354 -14.09 35.00 6.15
C PRO A 354 -14.46 36.19 7.02
N SER A 355 -13.89 37.36 6.70
CA SER A 355 -14.10 38.66 7.34
C SER A 355 -15.40 38.77 8.15
N ASP A 356 -15.21 39.00 9.45
CA ASP A 356 -16.20 39.38 10.45
C ASP A 356 -17.14 40.49 9.94
N ALA A 357 -18.41 40.14 9.74
CA ALA A 357 -19.56 41.04 9.84
C ALA A 357 -20.91 40.30 9.76
N GLU A 358 -20.97 39.10 9.15
CA GLU A 358 -22.25 38.40 8.90
C GLU A 358 -22.41 37.07 9.67
N GLU A 359 -21.36 36.54 10.32
CA GLU A 359 -21.40 35.20 10.94
C GLU A 359 -21.77 35.16 12.44
N GLU A 360 -21.93 36.30 13.12
CA GLU A 360 -22.28 36.35 14.56
C GLU A 360 -23.78 36.15 14.86
N THR A 361 -24.64 36.09 13.85
CA THR A 361 -26.10 36.12 14.03
C THR A 361 -26.79 34.76 13.96
N CYS A 362 -26.11 33.69 13.49
CA CYS A 362 -26.73 32.39 13.23
C CYS A 362 -26.31 31.32 14.25
N SER A 363 -27.29 30.57 14.77
CA SER A 363 -27.01 29.45 15.69
C SER A 363 -26.52 28.19 14.94
N ARG A 364 -25.54 27.47 15.48
CA ARG A 364 -24.88 26.32 14.85
C ARG A 364 -25.18 25.03 15.62
N ILE A 365 -25.61 23.99 14.94
CA ILE A 365 -25.93 22.70 15.57
C ILE A 365 -25.08 21.58 14.94
N PHE A 366 -24.43 20.80 15.79
CA PHE A 366 -23.49 19.73 15.39
C PHE A 366 -23.33 18.66 16.50
N PHE A 367 -22.72 17.53 16.16
CA PHE A 367 -22.36 16.50 17.14
C PHE A 367 -21.05 16.82 17.86
N GLU A 368 -21.04 16.70 19.19
CA GLU A 368 -19.82 16.84 20.00
C GLU A 368 -19.91 15.93 21.23
N PRO A 369 -19.10 14.85 21.31
CA PRO A 369 -18.17 14.31 20.30
C PRO A 369 -18.86 13.76 19.04
N CYS A 370 -18.07 13.43 18.00
CA CYS A 370 -18.56 12.77 16.77
C CYS A 370 -18.22 11.26 16.68
N LEU A 371 -17.49 10.73 17.66
CA LEU A 371 -17.08 9.35 17.73
C LEU A 371 -17.34 8.82 19.14
N TYR A 372 -18.06 7.71 19.23
CA TYR A 372 -18.49 7.09 20.48
C TYR A 372 -18.12 5.62 20.47
N HIS A 373 -17.72 5.11 21.63
CA HIS A 373 -17.48 3.70 21.86
C HIS A 373 -18.38 3.24 23.01
N CYS A 374 -19.06 2.13 22.83
CA CYS A 374 -19.86 1.50 23.86
C CYS A 374 -19.63 -0.02 23.84
N LEU A 375 -19.73 -0.63 25.02
CA LEU A 375 -19.83 -2.09 25.11
C LEU A 375 -21.23 -2.52 24.68
N GLU A 376 -21.35 -3.72 24.14
CA GLU A 376 -22.63 -4.32 23.76
C GLU A 376 -23.60 -4.37 24.96
N ASN A 377 -23.11 -4.85 26.11
CA ASN A 377 -23.86 -4.92 27.37
C ASN A 377 -24.22 -3.57 28.04
N CYS A 378 -23.96 -2.42 27.41
CA CYS A 378 -24.28 -1.11 28.00
C CYS A 378 -25.79 -0.78 27.99
N GLY A 379 -26.57 -1.50 27.18
CA GLY A 379 -28.01 -1.37 27.00
C GLY A 379 -28.46 -0.11 26.25
N SER A 380 -27.81 1.04 26.45
CA SER A 380 -28.04 2.23 25.62
C SER A 380 -26.84 3.16 25.59
N VAL A 381 -26.53 3.69 24.40
CA VAL A 381 -25.52 4.73 24.22
C VAL A 381 -26.17 6.12 24.24
N THR A 382 -25.53 7.08 24.92
CA THR A 382 -26.01 8.47 24.99
C THR A 382 -25.10 9.37 24.15
N LEU A 383 -25.68 9.99 23.11
CA LEU A 383 -25.03 10.89 22.17
C LEU A 383 -25.38 12.33 22.51
N ALA A 384 -24.40 13.23 22.47
CA ALA A 384 -24.62 14.64 22.72
C ALA A 384 -24.65 15.45 21.41
N VAL A 385 -25.70 16.25 21.24
CA VAL A 385 -25.84 17.23 20.17
C VAL A 385 -25.78 18.62 20.78
N THR A 386 -24.81 19.42 20.32
CA THR A 386 -24.55 20.76 20.84
C THR A 386 -25.16 21.81 19.90
N CYS A 387 -25.80 22.80 20.48
CA CYS A 387 -26.30 24.00 19.83
C CYS A 387 -25.49 25.21 20.34
N GLN A 388 -24.60 25.73 19.50
CA GLN A 388 -23.91 26.99 19.74
C GLN A 388 -24.83 28.14 19.30
N GLN A 389 -25.34 28.89 20.27
CA GLN A 389 -26.30 29.97 20.03
C GLN A 389 -25.62 31.19 19.40
N GLY A 390 -26.26 31.76 18.36
CA GLY A 390 -25.86 33.05 17.77
C GLY A 390 -26.41 34.24 18.58
N ALA A 391 -26.18 35.48 18.11
CA ALA A 391 -26.61 36.69 18.79
C ALA A 391 -28.13 36.79 19.06
N ASP A 392 -28.97 36.17 18.21
CA ASP A 392 -30.43 36.08 18.39
C ASP A 392 -30.86 34.75 19.04
N ALA A 393 -30.80 34.68 20.37
CA ALA A 393 -31.03 33.46 21.16
C ALA A 393 -32.51 33.09 21.43
N ASN A 394 -33.48 33.68 20.73
CA ASN A 394 -34.91 33.54 21.04
C ASN A 394 -35.67 32.50 20.20
N HIS A 395 -35.00 31.73 19.36
CA HIS A 395 -35.65 30.76 18.48
C HIS A 395 -35.57 29.33 18.99
N THR A 396 -36.61 28.54 18.73
CA THR A 396 -36.62 27.09 19.00
C THR A 396 -36.17 26.36 17.74
N PHE A 397 -35.14 25.52 17.86
CA PHE A 397 -34.64 24.70 16.76
C PHE A 397 -35.17 23.28 16.86
N TYR A 398 -35.71 22.76 15.76
CA TYR A 398 -36.13 21.38 15.61
C TYR A 398 -35.17 20.70 14.64
N VAL A 399 -34.45 19.68 15.09
CA VAL A 399 -33.48 18.93 14.29
C VAL A 399 -33.90 17.48 14.24
N ASP A 400 -34.15 16.96 13.05
CA ASP A 400 -34.43 15.54 12.91
C ASP A 400 -33.13 14.74 13.01
N TYR A 401 -33.20 13.55 13.59
CA TYR A 401 -32.11 12.59 13.57
C TYR A 401 -32.63 11.25 13.08
N LYS A 402 -31.71 10.47 12.49
CA LYS A 402 -31.95 9.07 12.13
C LYS A 402 -30.69 8.25 12.30
N THR A 403 -30.85 6.99 12.67
CA THR A 403 -29.78 5.98 12.60
C THR A 403 -29.64 5.43 11.18
N GLU A 404 -28.41 5.16 10.77
CA GLU A 404 -28.07 4.46 9.53
C GLU A 404 -27.12 3.30 9.83
N ASP A 405 -27.39 2.16 9.21
CA ASP A 405 -26.58 0.96 9.34
C ASP A 405 -25.17 1.17 8.78
N GLY A 406 -24.19 0.55 9.44
CA GLY A 406 -22.82 0.47 8.97
C GLY A 406 -22.41 -1.00 8.79
N SER A 407 -21.53 -1.49 9.66
CA SER A 407 -21.34 -2.93 9.87
C SER A 407 -22.44 -3.49 10.78
N ALA A 408 -22.74 -2.74 11.86
CA ALA A 408 -23.88 -2.99 12.72
C ALA A 408 -25.19 -2.64 12.03
N LYS A 409 -26.19 -3.50 12.21
CA LYS A 409 -27.53 -3.47 11.64
C LYS A 409 -28.58 -3.23 12.72
N ALA A 410 -29.56 -2.42 12.36
CA ALA A 410 -30.71 -2.21 13.22
C ALA A 410 -31.53 -3.51 13.40
N GLY A 411 -31.82 -3.83 14.66
CA GLY A 411 -32.63 -4.97 15.08
C GLY A 411 -31.84 -6.24 15.43
N SER A 412 -30.55 -6.32 15.06
CA SER A 412 -29.62 -7.30 15.64
C SER A 412 -28.75 -6.65 16.70
N ASP A 413 -28.07 -5.54 16.38
CA ASP A 413 -26.96 -5.04 17.22
C ASP A 413 -27.34 -3.72 17.92
N TYR A 414 -28.28 -2.97 17.33
CA TYR A 414 -28.84 -1.76 17.94
C TYR A 414 -30.30 -1.53 17.55
N GLU A 415 -31.03 -0.72 18.31
CA GLU A 415 -32.42 -0.37 18.00
C GLU A 415 -32.50 0.81 17.01
N TYR A 416 -33.26 0.64 15.92
CA TYR A 416 -33.53 1.73 14.97
C TYR A 416 -34.19 2.91 15.70
N SER A 417 -33.59 4.10 15.58
CA SER A 417 -34.13 5.31 16.20
C SER A 417 -34.18 6.47 15.21
N GLU A 418 -35.36 7.10 15.13
CA GLU A 418 -35.58 8.35 14.41
C GLU A 418 -36.44 9.27 15.27
N GLY A 419 -36.21 10.57 15.17
CA GLY A 419 -36.98 11.54 15.94
C GLY A 419 -36.53 12.97 15.70
N THR A 420 -37.09 13.89 16.48
CA THR A 420 -36.77 15.31 16.40
C THR A 420 -36.26 15.82 17.75
N LEU A 421 -35.06 16.36 17.75
CA LEU A 421 -34.47 17.09 18.87
C LEU A 421 -34.99 18.52 18.88
N ILE A 422 -35.48 18.97 20.03
CA ILE A 422 -36.04 20.31 20.22
C ILE A 422 -35.10 21.10 21.12
N PHE A 423 -34.42 22.11 20.59
CA PHE A 423 -33.62 23.05 21.35
C PHE A 423 -34.45 24.28 21.64
N LYS A 424 -34.84 24.46 22.91
CA LYS A 424 -35.51 25.68 23.36
C LYS A 424 -34.50 26.84 23.49
N PRO A 425 -34.98 28.09 23.51
CA PRO A 425 -34.13 29.25 23.81
C PRO A 425 -33.30 29.02 25.08
N GLY A 426 -31.98 29.24 24.98
CA GLY A 426 -31.01 28.99 26.06
C GLY A 426 -30.55 27.54 26.29
N GLU A 427 -31.10 26.53 25.58
CA GLU A 427 -30.61 25.15 25.66
C GLU A 427 -29.42 24.95 24.70
N THR A 428 -28.25 24.62 25.25
CA THR A 428 -27.00 24.46 24.48
C THR A 428 -26.68 23.01 24.13
N GLN A 429 -27.33 22.02 24.76
CA GLN A 429 -27.04 20.60 24.55
C GLN A 429 -28.32 19.75 24.69
N LYS A 430 -28.45 18.75 23.83
CA LYS A 430 -29.45 17.68 23.95
C LYS A 430 -28.78 16.31 23.88
N GLU A 431 -29.26 15.42 24.73
CA GLU A 431 -28.85 14.03 24.76
C GLU A 431 -29.83 13.18 23.95
N LEU A 432 -29.29 12.31 23.12
CA LEU A 432 -29.99 11.31 22.34
C LEU A 432 -29.59 9.93 22.85
N LYS A 433 -30.56 9.10 23.26
CA LYS A 433 -30.32 7.73 23.73
C LYS A 433 -30.73 6.72 22.66
N ILE A 434 -29.81 5.82 22.31
CA ILE A 434 -30.04 4.74 21.35
C ILE A 434 -29.84 3.42 22.08
N GLY A 435 -30.81 2.50 21.98
CA GLY A 435 -30.70 1.16 22.56
C GLY A 435 -29.64 0.33 21.85
N ILE A 436 -28.77 -0.31 22.61
CA ILE A 436 -27.82 -1.31 22.12
C ILE A 436 -28.37 -2.67 22.53
N ILE A 437 -28.39 -3.61 21.59
CA ILE A 437 -28.91 -4.96 21.81
C ILE A 437 -27.71 -5.80 22.24
N ASP A 438 -27.91 -6.60 23.29
CA ASP A 438 -26.91 -7.46 23.92
C ASP A 438 -27.26 -8.91 23.63
N ASP A 439 -26.33 -9.68 23.05
CA ASP A 439 -26.50 -11.10 22.84
C ASP A 439 -25.43 -11.99 23.52
N ASP A 440 -25.20 -13.18 22.97
CA ASP A 440 -24.35 -14.24 23.53
C ASP A 440 -23.34 -14.76 22.49
N ILE A 441 -23.26 -14.11 21.33
CA ILE A 441 -22.54 -14.52 20.15
C ILE A 441 -21.37 -13.57 19.96
N PHE A 442 -20.16 -14.12 19.97
CA PHE A 442 -18.97 -13.33 19.68
C PHE A 442 -19.01 -12.75 18.25
N GLU A 443 -18.96 -11.42 18.16
CA GLU A 443 -18.88 -10.61 16.95
C GLU A 443 -17.57 -9.79 16.91
N GLU A 444 -17.23 -9.24 15.74
CA GLU A 444 -16.10 -8.30 15.61
C GLU A 444 -16.57 -6.88 15.97
N ASP A 445 -15.64 -5.93 16.19
CA ASP A 445 -16.02 -4.54 16.48
C ASP A 445 -16.87 -3.96 15.32
N GLU A 446 -18.13 -3.67 15.61
CA GLU A 446 -19.08 -3.16 14.62
C GLU A 446 -19.37 -1.66 14.83
N HIS A 447 -19.89 -1.00 13.80
CA HIS A 447 -20.25 0.41 13.88
C HIS A 447 -21.49 0.76 13.09
N PHE A 448 -22.22 1.76 13.59
CA PHE A 448 -23.35 2.39 12.92
C PHE A 448 -23.23 3.92 12.97
N PHE A 449 -24.06 4.61 12.20
CA PHE A 449 -24.03 6.06 12.06
C PHE A 449 -25.31 6.71 12.55
N VAL A 450 -25.20 7.92 13.09
CA VAL A 450 -26.35 8.76 13.46
C VAL A 450 -26.23 10.07 12.73
N ARG A 451 -27.25 10.44 11.94
CA ARG A 451 -27.23 11.66 11.13
C ARG A 451 -28.22 12.68 11.64
N LEU A 452 -27.80 13.94 11.68
CA LEU A 452 -28.69 15.10 11.82
C LEU A 452 -29.18 15.56 10.45
N LEU A 453 -30.49 15.78 10.34
CA LEU A 453 -31.20 16.17 9.14
C LEU A 453 -32.21 17.27 9.46
N ASN A 454 -32.71 17.94 8.41
CA ASN A 454 -33.88 18.81 8.45
C ASN A 454 -33.95 19.74 9.67
N LEU A 455 -33.06 20.73 9.71
CA LEU A 455 -33.18 21.82 10.68
C LEU A 455 -34.40 22.69 10.33
N ARG A 456 -35.34 22.78 11.26
CA ARG A 456 -36.50 23.68 11.19
C ARG A 456 -36.42 24.70 12.32
N VAL A 457 -36.77 25.94 12.02
CA VAL A 457 -36.83 27.04 12.99
C VAL A 457 -38.30 27.38 13.24
N GLY A 458 -38.67 27.56 14.51
CA GLY A 458 -40.02 27.98 14.86
C GLY A 458 -40.13 28.55 16.28
N ASP A 459 -41.34 28.92 16.65
CA ASP A 459 -41.67 29.37 18.01
C ASP A 459 -41.98 28.20 18.95
N ALA A 460 -42.02 28.47 20.27
CA ALA A 460 -42.30 27.48 21.32
C ALA A 460 -43.68 26.80 21.17
N GLU A 461 -44.55 27.31 20.30
CA GLU A 461 -45.90 26.85 20.00
C GLU A 461 -46.00 26.03 18.69
N GLY A 462 -44.87 25.79 18.01
CA GLY A 462 -44.81 24.91 16.83
C GLY A 462 -45.24 25.56 15.51
N MET A 463 -45.37 26.89 15.45
CA MET A 463 -45.45 27.59 14.16
C MET A 463 -44.06 27.67 13.53
N PHE A 464 -43.92 27.08 12.34
CA PHE A 464 -42.70 27.15 11.54
C PHE A 464 -42.66 28.46 10.76
N GLU A 465 -41.58 29.22 10.91
CA GLU A 465 -41.36 30.40 10.10
C GLU A 465 -40.77 29.97 8.75
N THR A 466 -41.28 30.52 7.64
CA THR A 466 -40.62 30.39 6.34
C THR A 466 -39.31 31.15 6.38
N ASP A 467 -38.19 30.41 6.34
CA ASP A 467 -36.84 30.94 6.39
C ASP A 467 -36.63 31.93 5.24
N SER A 468 -36.37 33.20 5.58
CA SER A 468 -36.00 34.21 4.60
C SER A 468 -34.61 33.85 4.08
N ALA A 469 -34.52 33.41 2.82
CA ALA A 469 -33.32 32.87 2.19
C ALA A 469 -32.08 33.80 2.21
N GLU A 470 -32.24 35.06 2.62
CA GLU A 470 -31.16 36.03 2.77
C GLU A 470 -30.41 35.91 4.11
N HIS A 471 -31.02 35.43 5.21
CA HIS A 471 -30.40 35.36 6.54
C HIS A 471 -30.90 34.15 7.36
N PRO A 472 -30.26 32.96 7.26
CA PRO A 472 -30.71 31.78 7.99
C PRO A 472 -30.48 31.93 9.50
N LYS A 473 -31.54 31.74 10.30
CA LYS A 473 -31.48 31.88 11.77
C LYS A 473 -30.71 30.74 12.46
N GLY A 474 -30.61 29.59 11.81
CA GLY A 474 -29.85 28.44 12.27
C GLY A 474 -29.25 27.65 11.11
N ARG A 475 -28.08 27.04 11.33
CA ARG A 475 -27.39 26.21 10.33
C ARG A 475 -26.86 24.92 10.96
N LEU A 476 -27.02 23.81 10.24
CA LEU A 476 -26.35 22.55 10.53
C LEU A 476 -24.88 22.64 10.10
N VAL A 477 -23.96 22.39 11.03
CA VAL A 477 -22.50 22.51 10.79
C VAL A 477 -21.84 21.14 10.98
N ALA A 478 -20.76 20.86 10.24
CA ALA A 478 -20.01 19.62 10.40
C ALA A 478 -19.35 19.55 11.81
N PRO A 479 -19.34 18.38 12.48
CA PRO A 479 -19.80 17.08 12.00
C PRO A 479 -21.32 16.85 12.18
N LEU A 480 -21.98 16.45 11.07
CA LEU A 480 -23.42 16.13 11.02
C LEU A 480 -23.73 14.66 11.25
N VAL A 481 -22.68 13.85 11.31
CA VAL A 481 -22.74 12.40 11.49
C VAL A 481 -21.90 12.04 12.69
N ALA A 482 -22.49 11.32 13.63
CA ALA A 482 -21.76 10.64 14.70
C ALA A 482 -21.57 9.17 14.31
N THR A 483 -20.38 8.64 14.56
CA THR A 483 -20.07 7.21 14.43
C THR A 483 -20.07 6.59 15.82
N VAL A 484 -20.82 5.51 15.98
CA VAL A 484 -20.84 4.72 17.20
C VAL A 484 -20.23 3.37 16.90
N THR A 485 -19.21 2.98 17.66
CA THR A 485 -18.60 1.66 17.61
C THR A 485 -19.07 0.84 18.81
N ILE A 486 -19.64 -0.33 18.51
CA ILE A 486 -20.05 -1.33 19.49
C ILE A 486 -18.88 -2.29 19.67
N LEU A 487 -18.45 -2.46 20.91
CA LEU A 487 -17.38 -3.37 21.31
C LEU A 487 -18.03 -4.61 21.93
N ASP A 488 -17.79 -5.76 21.31
CA ASP A 488 -18.24 -7.07 21.77
C ASP A 488 -17.58 -7.47 23.11
N ASP A 489 -18.36 -8.04 24.02
CA ASP A 489 -17.85 -8.61 25.28
C ASP A 489 -18.03 -10.13 25.44
N ASP A 490 -18.47 -10.80 24.38
CA ASP A 490 -18.76 -12.22 24.32
C ASP A 490 -17.59 -13.12 23.93
N HIS A 491 -16.43 -12.52 23.68
CA HIS A 491 -15.21 -13.28 23.48
C HIS A 491 -14.87 -14.15 24.72
N ALA A 492 -14.41 -15.38 24.47
CA ALA A 492 -14.05 -16.33 25.53
C ALA A 492 -12.84 -15.88 26.39
N GLY A 493 -12.15 -14.82 25.98
CA GLY A 493 -11.05 -14.19 26.71
C GLY A 493 -9.67 -14.74 26.35
N ILE A 494 -8.68 -13.87 26.49
CA ILE A 494 -7.25 -14.13 26.27
C ILE A 494 -6.58 -14.28 27.64
N PHE A 495 -5.88 -15.39 27.85
CA PHE A 495 -5.26 -15.71 29.14
C PHE A 495 -3.78 -15.35 29.13
N THR A 496 -3.36 -14.53 30.09
CA THR A 496 -1.97 -14.08 30.24
C THR A 496 -1.57 -14.06 31.70
N PHE A 497 -0.26 -14.16 31.97
CA PHE A 497 0.24 -13.87 33.31
C PHE A 497 0.26 -12.35 33.55
N GLN A 498 -0.05 -11.93 34.78
CA GLN A 498 0.08 -10.53 35.18
C GLN A 498 1.53 -10.05 35.03
N ASP A 499 2.47 -10.84 35.50
CA ASP A 499 3.90 -10.54 35.49
C ASP A 499 4.66 -11.64 34.74
N ARG A 500 5.59 -11.25 33.85
CA ARG A 500 6.42 -12.20 33.08
C ARG A 500 7.63 -12.72 33.87
N LEU A 501 8.00 -12.03 34.93
CA LEU A 501 9.13 -12.36 35.80
C LEU A 501 8.74 -12.04 37.24
N LEU A 502 8.80 -13.05 38.09
CA LEU A 502 8.56 -12.92 39.53
C LEU A 502 9.86 -13.27 40.26
N HIS A 503 10.30 -12.37 41.13
CA HIS A 503 11.41 -12.63 42.04
C HIS A 503 10.84 -13.04 43.39
N VAL A 504 11.17 -14.25 43.80
CA VAL A 504 10.70 -14.88 45.04
C VAL A 504 11.89 -15.26 45.88
N SER A 505 11.71 -15.20 47.20
CA SER A 505 12.71 -15.69 48.15
C SER A 505 12.36 -17.13 48.53
N GLU A 506 13.38 -17.97 48.74
CA GLU A 506 13.21 -19.37 49.15
C GLU A 506 12.41 -19.51 50.46
N CYS A 507 12.62 -18.60 51.41
CA CYS A 507 11.88 -18.57 52.67
C CYS A 507 10.37 -18.24 52.55
N GLN A 508 9.87 -17.91 51.35
CA GLN A 508 8.45 -17.57 51.15
C GLN A 508 7.55 -18.82 51.17
N GLY A 509 8.10 -20.01 50.89
CA GLY A 509 7.40 -21.31 50.94
C GLY A 509 6.34 -21.55 49.86
N THR A 510 5.61 -20.52 49.45
CA THR A 510 4.63 -20.56 48.35
C THR A 510 4.68 -19.29 47.52
N VAL A 511 4.76 -19.43 46.19
CA VAL A 511 4.56 -18.33 45.25
C VAL A 511 3.13 -18.35 44.72
N GLU A 512 2.46 -17.20 44.78
CA GLU A 512 1.16 -16.99 44.15
C GLU A 512 1.39 -16.31 42.80
N VAL A 513 0.96 -16.96 41.72
CA VAL A 513 1.06 -16.42 40.36
C VAL A 513 -0.33 -16.15 39.83
N LYS A 514 -0.59 -14.91 39.43
CA LYS A 514 -1.91 -14.48 38.95
C LYS A 514 -1.98 -14.57 37.43
N VAL A 515 -3.01 -15.27 36.95
CA VAL A 515 -3.41 -15.36 35.54
C VAL A 515 -4.61 -14.44 35.33
N ILE A 516 -4.51 -13.56 34.35
CA ILE A 516 -5.54 -12.60 33.96
C ILE A 516 -6.17 -13.05 32.64
N ARG A 517 -7.50 -12.94 32.57
CA ARG A 517 -8.34 -13.14 31.39
C ARG A 517 -8.77 -11.76 30.88
N SER A 518 -8.34 -11.41 29.68
CA SER A 518 -8.58 -10.10 29.04
C SER A 518 -9.40 -10.24 27.76
N SER A 519 -9.91 -9.13 27.22
CA SER A 519 -10.65 -9.11 25.94
C SER A 519 -11.97 -9.89 25.94
N GLY A 520 -12.54 -10.23 27.11
CA GLY A 520 -13.81 -10.96 27.22
C GLY A 520 -13.80 -11.95 28.39
N ALA A 521 -14.98 -12.22 28.96
CA ALA A 521 -15.14 -13.10 30.11
C ALA A 521 -16.25 -14.15 29.95
N ARG A 522 -16.71 -14.37 28.71
CA ARG A 522 -17.88 -15.20 28.43
C ARG A 522 -17.59 -16.70 28.48
N GLY A 523 -18.47 -17.42 29.16
CA GLY A 523 -18.44 -18.87 29.32
C GLY A 523 -17.34 -19.39 30.27
N THR A 524 -17.38 -20.70 30.49
CA THR A 524 -16.44 -21.40 31.38
C THR A 524 -15.25 -21.95 30.60
N VAL A 525 -14.02 -21.59 31.00
CA VAL A 525 -12.79 -22.00 30.31
C VAL A 525 -11.87 -22.76 31.27
N LEU A 526 -11.41 -23.94 30.85
CA LEU A 526 -10.34 -24.68 31.53
C LEU A 526 -8.99 -24.31 30.92
N LEU A 527 -8.08 -23.84 31.77
CA LEU A 527 -6.72 -23.48 31.38
C LEU A 527 -5.72 -24.40 32.07
N PRO A 528 -5.16 -25.41 31.38
CA PRO A 528 -4.13 -26.26 31.94
C PRO A 528 -2.84 -25.47 32.17
N TYR A 529 -2.14 -25.75 33.26
CA TYR A 529 -0.82 -25.19 33.55
C TYR A 529 0.13 -26.27 34.05
N ARG A 530 1.42 -26.04 33.83
CA ARG A 530 2.49 -26.91 34.34
C ARG A 530 3.75 -26.10 34.66
N THR A 531 4.52 -26.60 35.60
CA THR A 531 5.88 -26.14 35.88
C THR A 531 6.88 -26.82 34.94
N VAL A 532 7.92 -26.10 34.56
CA VAL A 532 9.01 -26.56 33.69
C VAL A 532 10.35 -26.17 34.32
N GLU A 533 11.23 -27.15 34.42
CA GLU A 533 12.56 -26.98 35.03
C GLU A 533 13.43 -26.00 34.22
N GLY A 534 14.15 -25.14 34.94
CA GLY A 534 15.15 -24.22 34.39
C GLY A 534 16.53 -24.57 34.93
N THR A 535 17.16 -23.64 35.66
CA THR A 535 18.31 -23.98 36.53
C THR A 535 17.85 -24.64 37.82
N ALA A 536 16.69 -24.23 38.33
CA ALA A 536 16.06 -24.84 39.49
C ALA A 536 15.42 -26.18 39.12
N ARG A 537 15.63 -27.19 39.97
CA ARG A 537 15.09 -28.55 39.77
C ARG A 537 13.77 -28.74 40.52
N GLY A 538 12.84 -29.40 39.83
CA GLY A 538 11.56 -29.83 40.40
C GLY A 538 11.71 -31.05 41.32
N GLY A 539 10.60 -31.75 41.57
CA GLY A 539 10.59 -32.97 42.38
C GLY A 539 10.87 -32.75 43.87
N GLY A 540 10.72 -31.53 44.38
CA GLY A 540 10.93 -31.19 45.80
C GLY A 540 12.39 -30.87 46.16
N VAL A 541 13.24 -30.57 45.17
CA VAL A 541 14.60 -30.06 45.42
C VAL A 541 14.54 -28.56 45.67
N HIS A 542 14.23 -27.73 44.65
CA HIS A 542 14.07 -26.28 44.81
C HIS A 542 12.58 -25.86 44.80
N TYR A 543 11.72 -26.62 44.13
CA TYR A 543 10.27 -26.42 44.16
C TYR A 543 9.52 -27.75 43.99
N GLU A 544 8.26 -27.79 44.41
CA GLU A 544 7.35 -28.91 44.13
C GLU A 544 6.69 -28.73 42.77
N ASP A 545 6.75 -29.75 41.90
CA ASP A 545 6.12 -29.69 40.58
C ASP A 545 4.60 -29.50 40.69
N ALA A 546 4.13 -28.35 40.19
CA ALA A 546 2.70 -28.06 40.10
C ALA A 546 2.21 -28.32 38.67
N CYS A 547 1.15 -29.13 38.55
CA CYS A 547 0.37 -29.30 37.33
C CYS A 547 -1.12 -29.34 37.68
N GLY A 548 -1.95 -28.70 36.87
CA GLY A 548 -3.39 -28.67 37.10
C GLY A 548 -4.14 -27.91 36.02
N GLU A 549 -5.43 -27.71 36.24
CA GLU A 549 -6.30 -26.94 35.35
C GLU A 549 -6.98 -25.82 36.15
N LEU A 550 -6.88 -24.58 35.66
CA LEU A 550 -7.59 -23.43 36.20
C LEU A 550 -8.96 -23.34 35.52
N GLU A 551 -10.03 -23.53 36.28
CA GLU A 551 -11.40 -23.37 35.77
C GLU A 551 -11.88 -21.92 35.95
N PHE A 552 -11.84 -21.11 34.89
CA PHE A 552 -12.45 -19.77 34.89
C PHE A 552 -13.96 -19.89 34.64
N ARG A 553 -14.78 -19.37 35.55
CA ARG A 553 -16.24 -19.30 35.37
C ARG A 553 -16.63 -18.11 34.48
N ASN A 554 -17.92 -18.01 34.15
CA ASN A 554 -18.45 -16.82 33.48
C ASN A 554 -18.13 -15.57 34.32
N ASP A 555 -17.71 -14.50 33.66
CA ASP A 555 -17.37 -13.19 34.26
C ASP A 555 -16.14 -13.21 35.19
N GLU A 556 -15.44 -14.34 35.29
CA GLU A 556 -14.22 -14.44 36.08
C GLU A 556 -13.02 -13.98 35.25
N THR A 557 -12.42 -12.85 35.65
CA THR A 557 -11.32 -12.19 34.91
C THR A 557 -9.93 -12.51 35.46
N ALA A 558 -9.81 -13.15 36.62
CA ALA A 558 -8.50 -13.54 37.16
C ALA A 558 -8.56 -14.76 38.07
N LYS A 559 -7.52 -15.59 38.02
CA LYS A 559 -7.27 -16.67 38.97
C LYS A 559 -5.83 -16.69 39.43
N THR A 560 -5.60 -17.14 40.65
CA THR A 560 -4.28 -17.36 41.21
C THR A 560 -3.96 -18.85 41.23
N LEU A 561 -2.73 -19.20 40.85
CA LEU A 561 -2.14 -20.51 41.03
C LEU A 561 -1.06 -20.42 42.11
N GLN A 562 -0.87 -21.49 42.87
CA GLN A 562 0.12 -21.56 43.94
C GLN A 562 1.14 -22.65 43.62
N VAL A 563 2.44 -22.31 43.71
CA VAL A 563 3.55 -23.27 43.58
C VAL A 563 4.36 -23.24 44.88
N LYS A 564 4.67 -24.40 45.44
CA LYS A 564 5.48 -24.47 46.66
C LYS A 564 6.97 -24.38 46.32
N ILE A 565 7.66 -23.50 47.02
CA ILE A 565 9.11 -23.32 46.97
C ILE A 565 9.70 -24.04 48.18
N VAL A 566 10.76 -24.81 47.97
CA VAL A 566 11.48 -25.51 49.02
C VAL A 566 12.71 -24.70 49.36
N ASP A 567 12.90 -24.42 50.65
CA ASP A 567 14.11 -23.77 51.16
C ASP A 567 15.15 -24.87 51.44
N ASP A 568 16.23 -24.88 50.66
CA ASP A 568 17.36 -25.73 50.92
C ASP A 568 18.44 -24.93 51.68
N GLU A 569 19.06 -25.52 52.70
CA GLU A 569 20.05 -24.83 53.55
C GLU A 569 21.37 -24.52 52.81
N ALA A 570 21.41 -24.68 51.48
CA ALA A 570 22.56 -24.44 50.63
C ALA A 570 22.48 -23.03 50.02
N TYR A 571 23.61 -22.31 50.05
CA TYR A 571 23.68 -21.03 49.33
C TYR A 571 23.79 -21.27 47.83
N GLU A 572 22.71 -21.01 47.10
CA GLU A 572 22.68 -21.11 45.64
C GLU A 572 22.76 -19.73 44.96
N LYS A 573 23.19 -19.73 43.68
CA LYS A 573 23.13 -18.52 42.85
C LYS A 573 21.70 -18.33 42.35
N LYS A 574 21.37 -17.16 41.80
CA LYS A 574 20.05 -16.88 41.22
C LYS A 574 19.57 -18.01 40.30
N ASP A 575 18.55 -18.70 40.78
CA ASP A 575 17.94 -19.85 40.13
C ASP A 575 16.61 -19.49 39.46
N ASN A 576 16.24 -20.23 38.41
CA ASN A 576 15.00 -20.01 37.69
C ASN A 576 14.28 -21.31 37.33
N PHE A 577 12.95 -21.23 37.33
CA PHE A 577 12.05 -22.22 36.74
C PHE A 577 10.95 -21.48 36.00
N PHE A 578 10.22 -22.19 35.14
CA PHE A 578 9.18 -21.61 34.29
C PHE A 578 7.81 -22.19 34.64
N ILE A 579 6.76 -21.40 34.44
CA ILE A 579 5.38 -21.86 34.51
C ILE A 579 4.78 -21.62 33.13
N GLU A 580 4.31 -22.68 32.50
CA GLU A 580 3.69 -22.64 31.18
C GLU A 580 2.18 -22.80 31.31
N LEU A 581 1.45 -21.92 30.63
CA LEU A 581 0.02 -22.12 30.35
C LEU A 581 -0.12 -22.94 29.08
N GLY A 582 -0.95 -23.98 29.12
CA GLY A 582 -1.33 -24.75 27.96
C GLY A 582 -2.48 -24.11 27.18
N GLN A 583 -3.01 -24.84 26.19
CA GLN A 583 -4.12 -24.33 25.38
C GLN A 583 -5.42 -24.29 26.19
N PRO A 584 -6.13 -23.14 26.22
CA PRO A 584 -7.42 -23.02 26.89
C PRO A 584 -8.47 -23.90 26.18
N ARG A 585 -9.34 -24.53 26.98
CA ARG A 585 -10.45 -25.36 26.51
C ARG A 585 -11.76 -24.77 26.98
N TRP A 586 -12.61 -24.40 26.04
CA TRP A 586 -13.94 -23.90 26.36
C TRP A 586 -14.85 -25.07 26.75
N LEU A 587 -15.37 -25.05 27.98
CA LEU A 587 -16.37 -26.00 28.45
C LEU A 587 -17.74 -25.54 27.96
N LYS A 588 -18.14 -25.99 26.78
CA LYS A 588 -19.56 -25.97 26.40
C LYS A 588 -20.30 -26.90 27.35
N ARG A 589 -20.87 -26.36 28.43
CA ARG A 589 -21.94 -27.09 29.15
C ARG A 589 -23.02 -27.30 28.11
N GLY A 590 -23.20 -28.57 27.73
CA GLY A 590 -24.31 -28.96 26.86
C GLY A 590 -25.58 -28.38 27.45
N ILE A 591 -26.29 -27.61 26.62
CA ILE A 591 -27.69 -27.29 26.84
C ILE A 591 -28.39 -28.65 26.93
N SER A 592 -28.77 -29.04 28.15
CA SER A 592 -29.72 -30.11 28.39
C SER A 592 -31.13 -29.59 28.20
#